data_AF-A0A0B0SE08-F1
#
_entry.id   AF-A0A0B0SE08-F1
#
_cell.length_a   1.000
_cell.length_b   1.000
_cell.length_c   1.000
_cell.angle_alpha   90.00
_cell.angle_beta   90.00
_cell.angle_gamma   90.00
#
_symmetry.space_group_name_H-M   'P 1'
#
loop_
_entity.id
_entity.type
_entity.pdbx_description
1 polymer ?
#
loop_
_entity_poly.entity_id
_entity_poly.type
_entity_poly.pdbx_seq_one_letter_code
_entity_poly.pdbx_strand_id
1 'polypeptide(L)'
;MRKTFGFTLLELLLALAILATVMAIAYGGMVQFMGFRSDVDAAAGAQAKLRRIVEVFTQDLRSAVFGGLASTPYPTGQVSVSFALIEGGAGYPVLPHDSGSNNSFKQAAEAKILVLASQASAIGISPGDYVLMVNANGDGVILPVTGVNAVGGQPNRWHVVHAGCGNTIDYTPNTLLFRVRTLGFRYNPSTKELVYREGSGGEVPVAFNLTRFAIGYVYEAGQGEVLVNPQGYDYANPTGTPPFQITQNGKTYTLRRLSLVLGTETPSRGRTVDRVYTSQVELSSNTQYQVRRILPCR
;
A
#
# COMPACT_ATOMS: atom_id res chain seq x y z
N MET A 1 -22.08 -66.32 52.53
CA MET A 1 -21.29 -65.25 53.19
C MET A 1 -20.10 -64.90 52.30
N ARG A 2 -19.97 -63.63 51.91
CA ARG A 2 -18.88 -63.10 51.08
C ARG A 2 -17.55 -63.21 51.83
N LYS A 3 -16.53 -63.83 51.22
CA LYS A 3 -15.14 -63.77 51.73
C LYS A 3 -14.54 -62.41 51.37
N THR A 4 -14.36 -61.55 52.35
CA THR A 4 -13.50 -60.36 52.26
C THR A 4 -12.05 -60.80 52.41
N PHE A 5 -11.31 -60.89 51.30
CA PHE A 5 -9.86 -60.96 51.33
C PHE A 5 -9.32 -59.53 51.55
N GLY A 6 -8.54 -59.34 52.61
CA GLY A 6 -7.86 -58.08 52.88
C GLY A 6 -6.66 -57.90 51.94
N PHE A 7 -6.51 -56.72 51.37
CA PHE A 7 -5.37 -56.35 50.52
C PHE A 7 -4.06 -56.52 51.28
N THR A 8 -3.10 -57.22 50.68
CA THR A 8 -1.75 -57.29 51.24
C THR A 8 -1.03 -55.95 51.03
N LEU A 9 -0.12 -55.60 51.94
CA LEU A 9 0.67 -54.36 51.86
C LEU A 9 1.45 -54.26 50.53
N LEU A 10 1.84 -55.41 49.99
CA LEU A 10 2.50 -55.55 48.69
C LEU A 10 1.58 -55.18 47.52
N GLU A 11 0.34 -55.67 47.49
CA GLU A 11 -0.64 -55.31 46.45
C GLU A 11 -0.97 -53.81 46.47
N LEU A 12 -1.02 -53.21 47.66
CA LEU A 12 -1.29 -51.78 47.82
C LEU A 12 -0.10 -50.94 47.29
N LEU A 13 1.14 -51.36 47.57
CA LEU A 13 2.35 -50.74 47.00
C LEU A 13 2.41 -50.88 45.48
N LEU A 14 2.09 -52.07 44.94
CA LEU A 14 2.06 -52.32 43.51
C LEU A 14 1.00 -51.46 42.80
N ALA A 15 -0.20 -51.37 43.38
CA ALA A 15 -1.27 -50.53 42.86
C ALA A 15 -0.88 -49.05 42.87
N LEU A 16 -0.20 -48.59 43.91
CA LEU A 16 0.25 -47.20 44.04
C LEU A 16 1.38 -46.86 43.05
N ALA A 17 2.30 -47.80 42.80
CA ALA A 17 3.33 -47.66 41.78
C ALA A 17 2.73 -47.58 40.37
N ILE A 18 1.79 -48.47 40.04
CA ILE A 18 1.09 -48.45 38.74
C ILE A 18 0.33 -47.11 38.58
N LEU A 19 -0.41 -46.68 39.61
CA LEU A 19 -1.13 -45.41 39.61
C LEU A 19 -0.20 -44.21 39.40
N ALA A 20 0.93 -44.15 40.12
CA ALA A 20 1.92 -43.08 39.97
C ALA A 20 2.50 -43.04 38.56
N THR A 21 2.78 -44.20 37.97
CA THR A 21 3.31 -44.31 36.60
C THR A 21 2.29 -43.86 35.56
N VAL A 22 1.03 -44.29 35.70
CA VAL A 22 -0.08 -43.87 34.83
C VAL A 22 -0.34 -42.36 34.93
N MET A 23 -0.34 -41.82 36.15
CA MET A 23 -0.49 -40.37 36.36
C MET A 23 0.70 -39.60 35.76
N ALA A 24 1.94 -40.06 35.93
CA ALA A 24 3.10 -39.40 35.33
C ALA A 24 3.03 -39.35 33.79
N ILE A 25 2.60 -40.43 33.15
CA ILE A 25 2.39 -40.49 31.69
C ILE A 25 1.25 -39.55 31.28
N ALA A 26 0.13 -39.56 31.99
CA ALA A 26 -1.03 -38.70 31.70
C ALA A 26 -0.71 -37.21 31.86
N TYR A 27 0.00 -36.83 32.94
CA TYR A 27 0.48 -35.46 33.15
C TYR A 27 1.50 -35.04 32.09
N GLY A 28 2.44 -35.91 31.73
CA GLY A 28 3.39 -35.66 30.64
C GLY A 28 2.68 -35.38 29.31
N GLY A 29 1.68 -36.19 28.98
CA GLY A 29 0.84 -36.00 27.79
C GLY A 29 0.03 -34.70 27.82
N MET A 30 -0.58 -34.34 28.96
CA MET A 30 -1.33 -33.08 29.09
C MET A 30 -0.45 -31.86 28.95
N VAL A 31 0.73 -31.83 29.58
CA VAL A 31 1.66 -30.69 29.49
C VAL A 31 2.16 -30.52 28.06
N GLN A 32 2.46 -31.62 27.37
CA GLN A 32 2.83 -31.60 25.95
C GLN A 32 1.68 -31.10 25.06
N PHE A 33 0.45 -31.57 25.31
CA PHE A 33 -0.74 -31.15 24.57
C PHE A 33 -1.08 -29.68 24.78
N MET A 34 -1.05 -29.19 26.02
CA MET A 34 -1.23 -27.76 26.34
C MET A 34 -0.13 -26.91 25.70
N GLY A 35 1.11 -27.40 25.70
CA GLY A 35 2.23 -26.76 25.04
C GLY A 35 2.02 -26.62 23.53
N PHE A 36 1.61 -27.69 22.87
CA PHE A 36 1.29 -27.69 21.44
C PHE A 36 0.13 -26.73 21.12
N ARG A 37 -0.93 -26.75 21.93
CA ARG A 37 -2.07 -25.85 21.77
C ARG A 37 -1.67 -24.38 21.87
N SER A 38 -0.84 -24.03 22.86
CA SER A 38 -0.32 -22.66 23.02
C SER A 38 0.47 -22.20 21.80
N ASP A 39 1.31 -23.06 21.23
CA ASP A 39 2.08 -22.74 20.02
C ASP A 39 1.17 -22.57 18.78
N VAL A 40 0.13 -23.40 18.67
CA VAL A 40 -0.89 -23.29 17.62
C VAL A 40 -1.69 -22.00 17.74
N ASP A 41 -2.13 -21.64 18.95
CA ASP A 41 -2.91 -20.41 19.20
C ASP A 41 -2.06 -19.16 18.91
N ALA A 42 -0.79 -19.14 19.35
CA ALA A 42 0.15 -18.06 19.03
C ALA A 42 0.40 -17.93 17.52
N ALA A 43 0.60 -19.05 16.84
CA ALA A 43 0.78 -19.08 15.39
C ALA A 43 -0.46 -18.61 14.63
N ALA A 44 -1.66 -19.05 15.06
CA ALA A 44 -2.92 -18.65 14.45
C ALA A 44 -3.18 -17.14 14.65
N GLY A 45 -2.90 -16.61 15.83
CA GLY A 45 -3.00 -15.18 16.12
C GLY A 45 -2.06 -14.34 15.24
N ALA A 46 -0.80 -14.76 15.10
CA ALA A 46 0.18 -14.11 14.23
C ALA A 46 -0.28 -14.10 12.76
N GLN A 47 -0.75 -15.24 12.24
CA GLN A 47 -1.25 -15.32 10.86
C GLN A 47 -2.51 -14.47 10.64
N ALA A 48 -3.45 -14.44 11.58
CA ALA A 48 -4.65 -13.62 11.50
C ALA A 48 -4.31 -12.12 11.44
N LYS A 49 -3.34 -11.67 12.26
CA LYS A 49 -2.82 -10.30 12.22
C LYS A 49 -2.23 -9.96 10.86
N LEU A 50 -1.35 -10.80 10.32
CA LEU A 50 -0.73 -10.58 9.01
C LEU A 50 -1.78 -10.52 7.89
N ARG A 51 -2.78 -11.42 7.93
CA ARG A 51 -3.90 -11.43 6.96
C ARG A 51 -4.71 -10.13 7.00
N ARG A 52 -5.02 -9.60 8.19
CA ARG A 52 -5.76 -8.35 8.34
C ARG A 52 -5.01 -7.16 7.74
N ILE A 53 -3.69 -7.11 7.92
CA ILE A 53 -2.83 -6.05 7.34
C ILE A 53 -2.88 -6.12 5.81
N VAL A 54 -2.75 -7.31 5.24
CA VAL A 54 -2.85 -7.50 3.77
C VAL A 54 -4.25 -7.15 3.27
N GLU A 55 -5.30 -7.46 4.01
CA GLU A 55 -6.66 -7.13 3.59
C GLU A 55 -6.84 -5.61 3.46
N VAL A 56 -6.43 -4.83 4.46
CA VAL A 56 -6.48 -3.36 4.38
C VAL A 56 -5.66 -2.85 3.20
N PHE A 57 -4.44 -3.36 3.05
CA PHE A 57 -3.55 -2.97 1.95
C PHE A 57 -4.14 -3.29 0.56
N THR A 58 -4.73 -4.47 0.40
CA THR A 58 -5.35 -4.90 -0.87
C THR A 58 -6.63 -4.13 -1.19
N GLN A 59 -7.43 -3.76 -0.18
CA GLN A 59 -8.64 -2.94 -0.36
C GLN A 59 -8.28 -1.53 -0.84
N ASP A 60 -7.28 -0.90 -0.22
CA ASP A 60 -6.81 0.42 -0.62
C ASP A 60 -6.17 0.38 -2.02
N LEU A 61 -5.40 -0.68 -2.31
CA LEU A 61 -4.83 -0.90 -3.64
C LEU A 61 -5.87 -1.15 -4.72
N ARG A 62 -6.92 -1.92 -4.43
CA ARG A 62 -8.02 -2.16 -5.38
C ARG A 62 -8.76 -0.85 -5.68
N SER A 63 -8.78 0.05 -4.70
CA SER A 63 -9.38 1.38 -4.83
C SER A 63 -8.46 2.37 -5.54
N ALA A 64 -7.14 2.13 -5.58
CA ALA A 64 -6.16 2.92 -6.31
C ALA A 64 -6.45 2.88 -7.82
N VAL A 65 -7.16 3.91 -8.30
CA VAL A 65 -7.51 4.05 -9.71
C VAL A 65 -6.24 4.34 -10.52
N PHE A 66 -6.18 3.75 -11.73
CA PHE A 66 -5.08 3.84 -12.70
C PHE A 66 -3.85 2.97 -12.45
N GLY A 67 -3.81 2.13 -11.41
CA GLY A 67 -2.57 1.42 -11.06
C GLY A 67 -1.40 2.39 -10.81
N GLY A 68 -1.73 3.66 -10.55
CA GLY A 68 -0.80 4.77 -10.45
C GLY A 68 -0.17 4.77 -9.08
N LEU A 69 0.95 4.06 -8.96
CA LEU A 69 1.88 4.31 -7.87
C LEU A 69 2.21 5.81 -7.86
N ALA A 70 2.24 6.40 -6.68
CA ALA A 70 2.57 7.80 -6.46
C ALA A 70 3.93 7.92 -5.75
N SER A 71 4.52 9.11 -5.75
CA SER A 71 5.72 9.44 -4.98
C SER A 71 5.40 10.19 -3.69
N THR A 72 4.12 10.44 -3.44
CA THR A 72 3.59 11.21 -2.30
C THR A 72 2.48 10.39 -1.64
N PRO A 73 2.45 10.29 -0.29
CA PRO A 73 3.29 11.02 0.67
C PRO A 73 4.72 10.48 0.83
N TYR A 74 4.99 9.25 0.40
CA TYR A 74 6.33 8.67 0.44
C TYR A 74 6.77 8.24 -0.96
N PRO A 75 8.07 8.36 -1.27
CA PRO A 75 8.64 7.65 -2.42
C PRO A 75 8.33 6.15 -2.33
N THR A 76 8.05 5.53 -3.48
CA THR A 76 7.56 4.16 -3.58
C THR A 76 8.72 3.19 -3.82
N GLY A 77 9.03 2.31 -2.87
CA GLY A 77 10.12 1.33 -2.94
C GLY A 77 9.84 0.07 -2.12
N GLN A 78 10.87 -0.60 -1.61
CA GLN A 78 10.70 -1.91 -0.95
C GLN A 78 10.02 -1.81 0.43
N VAL A 79 10.15 -0.68 1.12
CA VAL A 79 9.63 -0.49 2.48
C VAL A 79 8.54 0.57 2.57
N SER A 80 8.20 1.19 1.45
CA SER A 80 7.17 2.22 1.37
C SER A 80 6.48 2.17 0.03
N VAL A 81 5.21 2.56 0.00
CA VAL A 81 4.45 2.66 -1.23
C VAL A 81 3.41 3.75 -1.06
N SER A 82 3.18 4.50 -2.12
CA SER A 82 2.11 5.47 -2.17
C SER A 82 1.25 5.29 -3.40
N PHE A 83 -0.01 5.71 -3.32
CA PHE A 83 -1.01 5.60 -4.36
C PHE A 83 -1.82 6.89 -4.45
N ALA A 84 -2.34 7.17 -5.64
CA ALA A 84 -3.36 8.19 -5.84
C ALA A 84 -4.73 7.52 -6.05
N LEU A 85 -5.70 7.88 -5.23
CA LEU A 85 -7.10 7.50 -5.36
C LEU A 85 -7.87 8.65 -6.00
N ILE A 86 -8.60 8.42 -7.09
CA ILE A 86 -9.50 9.45 -7.61
C ILE A 86 -10.64 9.69 -6.62
N GLU A 87 -10.83 10.95 -6.28
CA GLU A 87 -11.99 11.44 -5.56
C GLU A 87 -12.79 12.36 -6.48
N GLY A 88 -13.90 11.86 -7.04
CA GLY A 88 -14.80 12.68 -7.85
C GLY A 88 -15.16 12.07 -9.20
N GLY A 89 -15.66 12.93 -10.10
CA GLY A 89 -16.21 12.55 -11.40
C GLY A 89 -15.18 12.39 -12.52
N ALA A 90 -15.61 12.59 -13.76
CA ALA A 90 -14.85 12.33 -14.99
C ALA A 90 -13.61 13.24 -15.25
N GLY A 91 -13.19 14.03 -14.26
CA GLY A 91 -12.11 15.00 -14.38
C GLY A 91 -12.53 16.30 -15.07
N TYR A 92 -11.75 17.35 -14.83
CA TYR A 92 -11.95 18.66 -15.42
C TYR A 92 -11.03 18.88 -16.62
N PRO A 93 -11.54 19.36 -17.76
CA PRO A 93 -10.70 19.71 -18.89
C PRO A 93 -9.78 20.87 -18.54
N VAL A 94 -8.48 20.65 -18.77
CA VAL A 94 -7.44 21.66 -18.58
C VAL A 94 -7.30 22.48 -19.86
N LEU A 95 -7.19 23.79 -19.70
CA LEU A 95 -6.95 24.74 -20.77
C LEU A 95 -5.44 24.99 -20.92
N PRO A 96 -4.97 25.34 -22.13
CA PRO A 96 -3.57 25.71 -22.31
C PRO A 96 -3.22 26.94 -21.47
N HIS A 97 -1.95 27.06 -21.10
CA HIS A 97 -1.44 28.25 -20.42
C HIS A 97 -1.50 29.48 -21.34
N ASP A 98 -1.57 30.68 -20.76
CA ASP A 98 -1.92 31.92 -21.49
C ASP A 98 -0.99 32.26 -22.66
N SER A 99 0.27 31.84 -22.63
CA SER A 99 1.20 32.10 -23.72
C SER A 99 1.14 31.07 -24.85
N GLY A 100 0.29 30.04 -24.73
CA GLY A 100 0.09 28.99 -25.74
C GLY A 100 1.28 28.05 -25.94
N SER A 101 2.42 28.31 -25.29
CA SER A 101 3.63 27.50 -25.36
C SER A 101 3.66 26.42 -24.29
N ASN A 102 4.03 25.20 -24.68
CA ASN A 102 4.27 24.09 -23.74
C ASN A 102 5.34 24.42 -22.68
N ASN A 103 6.31 25.27 -22.99
CA ASN A 103 7.34 25.67 -22.02
C ASN A 103 6.79 26.56 -20.90
N SER A 104 5.65 27.22 -21.12
CA SER A 104 4.98 28.00 -20.08
C SER A 104 4.01 27.15 -19.26
N PHE A 105 3.44 26.13 -19.88
CA PHE A 105 2.55 25.17 -19.21
C PHE A 105 3.36 24.23 -18.32
N LYS A 106 4.47 23.70 -18.84
CA LYS A 106 5.55 23.17 -18.02
C LYS A 106 6.07 24.31 -17.16
N GLN A 107 6.28 24.08 -15.87
CA GLN A 107 6.69 25.08 -14.87
C GLN A 107 5.59 26.04 -14.40
N ALA A 108 4.39 26.02 -14.99
CA ALA A 108 3.27 26.76 -14.42
C ALA A 108 3.03 26.26 -12.98
N ALA A 109 2.76 27.21 -12.07
CA ALA A 109 2.33 26.93 -10.70
C ALA A 109 0.79 26.99 -10.57
N GLU A 110 0.10 26.97 -11.70
CA GLU A 110 -1.35 26.95 -11.79
C GLU A 110 -1.83 26.21 -13.04
N ALA A 111 -3.01 25.62 -12.93
CA ALA A 111 -3.73 25.00 -14.03
C ALA A 111 -5.08 25.69 -14.23
N LYS A 112 -5.42 26.02 -15.47
CA LYS A 112 -6.73 26.56 -15.81
C LYS A 112 -7.67 25.44 -16.17
N ILE A 113 -8.83 25.38 -15.51
CA ILE A 113 -9.86 24.38 -15.78
C ILE A 113 -11.16 25.04 -16.23
N LEU A 114 -11.95 24.29 -17.00
CA LEU A 114 -13.30 24.68 -17.39
C LEU A 114 -14.32 23.85 -16.60
N VAL A 115 -15.17 24.53 -15.83
CA VAL A 115 -16.18 23.92 -14.95
C VAL A 115 -17.46 24.74 -15.01
N LEU A 116 -18.61 24.08 -15.17
CA LEU A 116 -19.93 24.73 -15.09
C LEU A 116 -20.30 25.02 -13.62
N ALA A 117 -19.53 25.89 -12.99
CA ALA A 117 -19.69 26.30 -11.60
C ALA A 117 -19.48 27.81 -11.47
N SER A 118 -20.41 28.48 -10.80
CA SER A 118 -20.39 29.92 -10.54
C SER A 118 -19.66 30.30 -9.25
N GLN A 119 -19.30 29.32 -8.41
CA GLN A 119 -18.62 29.52 -7.13
C GLN A 119 -17.54 28.46 -6.92
N ALA A 120 -16.46 28.81 -6.21
CA ALA A 120 -15.32 27.92 -5.99
C ALA A 120 -15.70 26.63 -5.23
N SER A 121 -16.59 26.76 -4.24
CA SER A 121 -17.09 25.63 -3.44
C SER A 121 -17.79 24.55 -4.27
N ALA A 122 -18.38 24.91 -5.41
CA ALA A 122 -19.09 23.98 -6.30
C ALA A 122 -18.15 23.21 -7.24
N ILE A 123 -16.86 23.53 -7.28
CA ILE A 123 -15.84 22.81 -8.06
C ILE A 123 -15.44 21.51 -7.33
N GLY A 124 -15.66 21.43 -6.01
CA GLY A 124 -15.27 20.27 -5.22
C GLY A 124 -13.76 20.06 -5.13
N ILE A 125 -12.96 21.09 -5.44
CA ILE A 125 -11.50 21.16 -5.20
C ILE A 125 -11.27 22.32 -4.22
N SER A 126 -10.52 22.06 -3.16
CA SER A 126 -10.22 23.03 -2.09
C SER A 126 -8.71 23.09 -1.79
N PRO A 127 -8.22 24.19 -1.19
CA PRO A 127 -6.86 24.23 -0.67
C PRO A 127 -6.60 23.08 0.31
N GLY A 128 -5.45 22.41 0.17
CA GLY A 128 -5.10 21.21 0.92
C GLY A 128 -5.41 19.89 0.21
N ASP A 129 -6.25 19.91 -0.82
CA ASP A 129 -6.45 18.74 -1.68
C ASP A 129 -5.22 18.45 -2.55
N TYR A 130 -5.18 17.24 -3.12
CA TYR A 130 -4.27 16.90 -4.21
C TYR A 130 -5.07 16.75 -5.51
N VAL A 131 -4.44 17.10 -6.62
CA VAL A 131 -4.98 16.88 -7.96
C VAL A 131 -3.98 16.10 -8.80
N LEU A 132 -4.48 15.17 -9.61
CA LEU A 132 -3.73 14.45 -10.63
C LEU A 132 -4.07 15.06 -11.98
N MET A 133 -3.08 15.67 -12.62
CA MET A 133 -3.19 16.10 -14.01
C MET A 133 -2.64 15.01 -14.92
N VAL A 134 -3.36 14.65 -15.98
CA VAL A 134 -2.95 13.61 -16.94
C VAL A 134 -3.15 14.13 -18.36
N ASN A 135 -2.11 14.01 -19.18
CA ASN A 135 -2.17 14.36 -20.60
C ASN A 135 -2.52 13.15 -21.49
N ALA A 136 -2.80 13.38 -22.78
CA ALA A 136 -3.17 12.34 -23.74
C ALA A 136 -2.05 11.33 -24.02
N ASN A 137 -0.79 11.65 -23.69
CA ASN A 137 0.34 10.72 -23.80
C ASN A 137 0.42 9.73 -22.62
N GLY A 138 -0.42 9.94 -21.59
CA GLY A 138 -0.41 9.15 -20.35
C GLY A 138 0.60 9.61 -19.32
N ASP A 139 1.19 10.80 -19.48
CA ASP A 139 2.04 11.41 -18.47
C ASP A 139 1.15 12.10 -17.44
N GLY A 140 1.35 11.74 -16.17
CA GLY A 140 0.65 12.31 -15.03
C GLY A 140 1.57 13.12 -14.12
N VAL A 141 1.02 14.08 -13.40
CA VAL A 141 1.68 14.77 -12.28
C VAL A 141 0.68 14.98 -11.15
N ILE A 142 1.10 14.73 -9.91
CA ILE A 142 0.32 15.02 -8.71
C ILE A 142 0.75 16.38 -8.18
N LEU A 143 -0.22 17.27 -7.95
CA LEU A 143 -0.01 18.66 -7.55
C LEU A 143 -0.82 18.95 -6.28
N PRO A 144 -0.19 19.52 -5.23
CA PRO A 144 -0.91 19.98 -4.05
C PRO A 144 -1.64 21.28 -4.38
N VAL A 145 -2.92 21.37 -4.03
CA VAL A 145 -3.72 22.56 -4.27
C VAL A 145 -3.50 23.56 -3.13
N THR A 146 -2.98 24.73 -3.47
CA THR A 146 -2.78 25.85 -2.55
C THR A 146 -3.88 26.90 -2.64
N GLY A 147 -4.65 26.92 -3.73
CA GLY A 147 -5.71 27.89 -3.95
C GLY A 147 -6.60 27.55 -5.15
N VAL A 148 -7.84 28.05 -5.16
CA VAL A 148 -8.74 27.95 -6.30
C VAL A 148 -9.41 29.31 -6.53
N ASN A 149 -9.12 29.93 -7.66
CA ASN A 149 -9.51 31.32 -7.96
C ASN A 149 -10.25 31.40 -9.29
N ALA A 150 -11.22 32.32 -9.41
CA ALA A 150 -11.88 32.56 -10.70
C ALA A 150 -10.89 33.21 -11.69
N VAL A 151 -10.98 32.84 -12.97
CA VAL A 151 -10.28 33.56 -14.04
C VAL A 151 -11.04 34.86 -14.31
N GLY A 152 -10.38 36.01 -14.13
CA GLY A 152 -11.00 37.33 -14.29
C GLY A 152 -11.66 37.50 -15.66
N GLY A 153 -12.93 37.94 -15.67
CA GLY A 153 -13.67 38.22 -16.90
C GLY A 153 -14.07 37.01 -17.75
N GLN A 154 -13.83 35.78 -17.28
CA GLN A 154 -14.17 34.56 -18.02
C GLN A 154 -15.06 33.64 -17.17
N PRO A 155 -16.37 33.56 -17.44
CA PRO A 155 -17.26 32.69 -16.66
C PRO A 155 -16.85 31.22 -16.82
N ASN A 156 -17.11 30.41 -15.79
CA ASN A 156 -16.86 28.97 -15.78
C ASN A 156 -15.38 28.55 -15.91
N ARG A 157 -14.44 29.48 -15.75
CA ARG A 157 -13.01 29.18 -15.77
C ARG A 157 -12.36 29.49 -14.43
N TRP A 158 -11.52 28.57 -13.99
CA TRP A 158 -10.92 28.60 -12.67
C TRP A 158 -9.43 28.28 -12.74
N HIS A 159 -8.63 29.01 -11.97
CA HIS A 159 -7.25 28.70 -11.67
C HIS A 159 -7.20 27.75 -10.48
N VAL A 160 -6.65 26.56 -10.67
CA VAL A 160 -6.22 25.67 -9.60
C VAL A 160 -4.73 25.94 -9.36
N VAL A 161 -4.44 26.63 -8.25
CA VAL A 161 -3.08 27.06 -7.90
C VAL A 161 -2.41 25.94 -7.12
N HIS A 162 -1.17 25.61 -7.51
CA HIS A 162 -0.32 24.61 -6.89
C HIS A 162 1.09 25.19 -6.69
N ALA A 163 1.16 26.24 -5.87
CA ALA A 163 2.39 26.99 -5.63
C ALA A 163 3.48 26.10 -5.00
N GLY A 164 4.74 26.29 -5.44
CA GLY A 164 5.89 25.51 -4.96
C GLY A 164 6.00 24.10 -5.55
N CYS A 165 5.12 23.71 -6.47
CA CYS A 165 5.11 22.42 -7.15
C CYS A 165 4.66 22.65 -8.60
N GLY A 166 5.60 23.07 -9.44
CA GLY A 166 5.40 23.38 -10.84
C GLY A 166 5.15 22.13 -11.69
N ASN A 167 4.27 22.30 -12.68
CA ASN A 167 3.92 21.22 -13.59
C ASN A 167 5.14 20.74 -14.42
N THR A 168 5.23 19.44 -14.68
CA THR A 168 6.32 18.82 -15.47
C THR A 168 5.86 18.17 -16.77
N ILE A 169 4.54 18.04 -16.98
CA ILE A 169 3.98 17.40 -18.19
C ILE A 169 3.67 18.44 -19.28
N ASP A 170 3.76 18.02 -20.54
CA ASP A 170 3.30 18.82 -21.68
C ASP A 170 1.78 18.95 -21.68
N TYR A 171 1.29 20.10 -22.14
CA TYR A 171 -0.10 20.24 -22.51
C TYR A 171 -0.38 19.45 -23.78
N THR A 172 -1.49 18.74 -23.77
CA THR A 172 -2.09 18.11 -24.95
C THR A 172 -3.59 18.40 -24.97
N PRO A 173 -4.23 18.42 -26.14
CA PRO A 173 -5.69 18.34 -26.21
C PRO A 173 -6.18 17.12 -25.42
N ASN A 174 -7.24 17.29 -24.62
CA ASN A 174 -7.75 16.28 -23.67
C ASN A 174 -6.88 16.05 -22.42
N THR A 175 -6.07 17.03 -22.02
CA THR A 175 -5.49 17.03 -20.67
C THR A 175 -6.59 17.20 -19.63
N LEU A 176 -6.63 16.31 -18.65
CA LEU A 176 -7.65 16.30 -17.60
C LEU A 176 -7.02 16.49 -16.22
N LEU A 177 -7.77 17.11 -15.33
CA LEU A 177 -7.44 17.29 -13.92
C LEU A 177 -8.45 16.53 -13.06
N PHE A 178 -7.97 15.59 -12.26
CA PHE A 178 -8.79 14.83 -11.32
C PHE A 178 -8.43 15.26 -9.91
N ARG A 179 -9.42 15.43 -9.04
CA ARG A 179 -9.15 15.48 -7.61
C ARG A 179 -8.77 14.07 -7.15
N VAL A 180 -7.74 13.99 -6.31
CA VAL A 180 -7.22 12.73 -5.80
C VAL A 180 -6.92 12.82 -4.31
N ARG A 181 -7.04 11.70 -3.60
CA ARG A 181 -6.36 11.48 -2.32
C ARG A 181 -5.06 10.76 -2.58
N THR A 182 -3.99 11.22 -1.93
CA THR A 182 -2.76 10.44 -1.86
C THR A 182 -2.75 9.66 -0.56
N LEU A 183 -2.48 8.36 -0.64
CA LEU A 183 -2.25 7.54 0.54
C LEU A 183 -0.89 6.87 0.44
N GLY A 184 -0.27 6.58 1.57
CA GLY A 184 0.97 5.83 1.57
C GLY A 184 1.17 5.03 2.84
N PHE A 185 1.84 3.89 2.67
CA PHE A 185 2.33 3.06 3.75
C PHE A 185 3.84 3.16 3.81
N ARG A 186 4.40 3.19 5.02
CA ARG A 186 5.85 3.16 5.25
C ARG A 186 6.15 2.27 6.43
N TYR A 187 7.08 1.35 6.25
CA TYR A 187 7.59 0.51 7.32
C TYR A 187 8.84 1.15 7.93
N ASN A 188 8.85 1.26 9.26
CA ASN A 188 10.01 1.68 10.02
C ASN A 188 10.69 0.45 10.66
N PRO A 189 11.88 0.04 10.19
CA PRO A 189 12.55 -1.14 10.73
C PRO A 189 13.06 -0.95 12.16
N SER A 190 13.29 0.28 12.64
CA SER A 190 13.78 0.51 14.00
C SER A 190 12.67 0.38 15.04
N THR A 191 11.47 0.87 14.75
CA THR A 191 10.30 0.74 15.63
C THR A 191 9.49 -0.53 15.36
N LYS A 192 9.75 -1.23 14.24
CA LYS A 192 9.00 -2.41 13.78
C LYS A 192 7.52 -2.09 13.49
N GLU A 193 7.26 -0.88 13.01
CA GLU A 193 5.91 -0.36 12.78
C GLU A 193 5.66 -0.11 11.30
N LEU A 194 4.45 -0.44 10.86
CA LEU A 194 3.90 0.02 9.60
C LEU A 194 3.01 1.22 9.90
N VAL A 195 3.35 2.35 9.30
CA VAL A 195 2.57 3.59 9.40
C VAL A 195 1.83 3.86 8.09
N TYR A 196 0.68 4.48 8.23
CA TYR A 196 -0.17 4.98 7.16
C TYR A 196 -0.16 6.51 7.19
N ARG A 197 -0.21 7.15 6.02
CA ARG A 197 -0.42 8.59 5.89
C ARG A 197 -1.33 8.88 4.71
N GLU A 198 -2.24 9.82 4.90
CA GLU A 198 -3.06 10.40 3.84
C GLU A 198 -2.62 11.85 3.61
N GLY A 199 -2.29 12.19 2.36
CA GLY A 199 -1.86 13.54 1.98
C GLY A 199 -0.72 14.09 2.83
N SER A 200 -0.89 15.32 3.28
CA SER A 200 0.01 16.03 4.19
C SER A 200 -0.32 15.78 5.68
N GLY A 201 -1.23 14.87 5.99
CA GLY A 201 -1.64 14.55 7.35
C GLY A 201 -0.54 13.88 8.19
N GLY A 202 -0.86 13.64 9.46
CA GLY A 202 0.03 12.92 10.38
C GLY A 202 0.16 11.43 10.04
N GLU A 203 1.25 10.81 10.50
CA GLU A 203 1.41 9.36 10.42
C GLU A 203 0.55 8.66 11.47
N VAL A 204 -0.18 7.62 11.05
CA VAL A 204 -1.01 6.78 11.91
C VAL A 204 -0.45 5.35 11.89
N PRO A 205 -0.04 4.78 13.02
CA PRO A 205 0.38 3.39 13.08
C PRO A 205 -0.77 2.42 12.74
N VAL A 206 -0.54 1.51 11.80
CA VAL A 206 -1.53 0.49 11.38
C VAL A 206 -1.11 -0.93 11.75
N ALA A 207 0.18 -1.17 11.97
CA ALA A 207 0.68 -2.42 12.51
C ALA A 207 1.97 -2.21 13.31
N PHE A 208 2.17 -3.08 14.30
CA PHE A 208 3.31 -3.06 15.22
C PHE A 208 3.99 -4.43 15.25
N ASN A 209 5.21 -4.51 15.79
CA ASN A 209 5.96 -5.76 15.93
C ASN A 209 6.08 -6.56 14.63
N LEU A 210 6.25 -5.85 13.51
CA LEU A 210 6.63 -6.47 12.25
C LEU A 210 8.13 -6.71 12.25
N THR A 211 8.55 -7.93 11.99
CA THR A 211 9.97 -8.28 11.85
C THR A 211 10.43 -8.18 10.41
N ARG A 212 9.49 -8.24 9.47
CA ARG A 212 9.74 -8.10 8.04
C ARG A 212 8.59 -7.35 7.38
N PHE A 213 8.94 -6.46 6.47
CA PHE A 213 8.03 -5.85 5.52
C PHE A 213 8.84 -5.60 4.24
N ALA A 214 8.40 -6.15 3.13
CA ALA A 214 9.02 -5.91 1.83
C ALA A 214 7.97 -5.91 0.72
N ILE A 215 8.14 -4.99 -0.23
CA ILE A 215 7.33 -4.85 -1.43
C ILE A 215 8.21 -5.21 -2.63
N GLY A 216 7.78 -6.19 -3.41
CA GLY A 216 8.33 -6.56 -4.70
C GLY A 216 7.45 -6.03 -5.83
N TYR A 217 8.06 -5.35 -6.78
CA TYR A 217 7.41 -4.80 -7.98
C TYR A 217 7.59 -5.79 -9.10
N VAL A 218 6.50 -6.43 -9.52
CA VAL A 218 6.52 -7.54 -10.45
C VAL A 218 6.09 -7.05 -11.82
N TYR A 219 7.06 -7.10 -12.72
CA TYR A 219 6.95 -6.69 -14.11
C TYR A 219 6.78 -7.92 -14.99
N GLU A 220 5.84 -7.89 -15.92
CA GLU A 220 5.57 -8.99 -16.83
C GLU A 220 5.71 -8.53 -18.29
N ALA A 221 6.34 -9.36 -19.10
CA ALA A 221 6.35 -9.25 -20.56
C ALA A 221 5.46 -10.36 -21.16
N GLY A 222 5.34 -10.40 -22.49
CA GLY A 222 4.65 -11.49 -23.17
C GLY A 222 5.21 -12.87 -22.78
N GLN A 223 4.36 -13.91 -22.83
CA GLN A 223 4.73 -15.32 -22.57
C GLN A 223 5.21 -15.66 -21.14
N GLY A 224 4.67 -14.99 -20.11
CA GLY A 224 4.92 -15.37 -18.71
C GLY A 224 6.32 -15.06 -18.20
N GLU A 225 7.07 -14.23 -18.92
CA GLU A 225 8.36 -13.71 -18.46
C GLU A 225 8.14 -12.65 -17.38
N VAL A 226 8.74 -12.88 -16.21
CA VAL A 226 8.56 -12.05 -15.02
C VAL A 226 9.90 -11.52 -14.52
N LEU A 227 9.93 -10.24 -14.16
CA LEU A 227 11.03 -9.60 -13.44
C LEU A 227 10.51 -9.00 -12.14
N VAL A 228 11.25 -9.18 -11.05
CA VAL A 228 10.94 -8.56 -9.76
C VAL A 228 12.01 -7.54 -9.43
N ASN A 229 11.60 -6.29 -9.16
CA ASN A 229 12.50 -5.18 -8.87
C ASN A 229 13.64 -5.03 -9.92
N PRO A 230 13.31 -4.95 -11.22
CA PRO A 230 14.31 -4.85 -12.28
C PRO A 230 15.16 -3.58 -12.17
N GLN A 231 16.37 -3.62 -12.72
CA GLN A 231 17.30 -2.48 -12.70
C GLN A 231 16.73 -1.25 -13.43
N GLY A 232 17.16 -0.06 -13.03
CA GLY A 232 16.70 1.23 -13.58
C GLY A 232 15.90 2.09 -12.61
N TYR A 233 15.57 1.55 -11.43
CA TYR A 233 14.98 2.28 -10.31
C TYR A 233 15.59 1.78 -8.99
N ASP A 234 15.97 2.69 -8.09
CA ASP A 234 16.47 2.32 -6.77
C ASP A 234 15.29 2.07 -5.81
N TYR A 235 14.91 0.81 -5.64
CA TYR A 235 13.83 0.43 -4.73
C TYR A 235 14.25 0.47 -3.25
N ALA A 236 15.55 0.45 -2.95
CA ALA A 236 16.04 0.50 -1.58
C ALA A 236 16.04 1.95 -1.07
N ASN A 237 16.43 2.91 -1.92
CA ASN A 237 16.40 4.34 -1.63
C ASN A 237 15.55 5.08 -2.68
N PRO A 238 14.23 4.87 -2.68
CA PRO A 238 13.35 5.47 -3.68
C PRO A 238 13.33 7.00 -3.56
N THR A 239 13.45 7.68 -4.69
CA THR A 239 13.30 9.15 -4.80
C THR A 239 11.98 9.57 -5.45
N GLY A 240 11.21 8.61 -5.97
CA GLY A 240 9.97 8.88 -6.70
C GLY A 240 9.11 7.64 -6.82
N THR A 241 8.67 7.33 -8.04
CA THR A 241 7.82 6.19 -8.34
C THR A 241 8.50 5.25 -9.33
N PRO A 242 8.42 3.91 -9.15
CA PRO A 242 8.89 2.97 -10.16
C PRO A 242 8.21 3.21 -11.51
N PRO A 243 8.95 3.12 -12.63
CA PRO A 243 8.35 3.29 -13.95
C PRO A 243 7.32 2.19 -14.23
N PHE A 244 6.18 2.51 -14.82
CA PHE A 244 5.17 1.49 -15.15
C PHE A 244 5.63 0.52 -16.24
N GLN A 245 6.51 0.98 -17.14
CA GLN A 245 7.11 0.17 -18.18
C GLN A 245 8.61 0.33 -18.18
N ILE A 246 9.31 -0.78 -18.38
CA ILE A 246 10.75 -0.82 -18.58
C ILE A 246 11.07 -1.61 -19.83
N THR A 247 12.17 -1.27 -20.49
CA THR A 247 12.70 -2.07 -21.59
C THR A 247 14.02 -2.68 -21.15
N GLN A 248 14.09 -4.01 -21.12
CA GLN A 248 15.30 -4.75 -20.76
C GLN A 248 15.50 -5.87 -21.78
N ASN A 249 16.73 -6.01 -22.29
CA ASN A 249 17.08 -7.00 -23.32
C ASN A 249 16.17 -6.96 -24.56
N GLY A 250 15.79 -5.74 -25.00
CA GLY A 250 14.93 -5.55 -26.18
C GLY A 250 13.46 -5.91 -25.98
N LYS A 251 13.05 -6.27 -24.76
CA LYS A 251 11.65 -6.56 -24.40
C LYS A 251 11.10 -5.52 -23.46
N THR A 252 9.84 -5.12 -23.67
CA THR A 252 9.12 -4.22 -22.78
C THR A 252 8.36 -5.01 -21.74
N TYR A 253 8.67 -4.78 -20.47
CA TYR A 253 7.93 -5.32 -19.34
C TYR A 253 7.05 -4.24 -18.75
N THR A 254 5.84 -4.61 -18.34
CA THR A 254 4.87 -3.72 -17.71
C THR A 254 4.67 -4.15 -16.25
N LEU A 255 4.63 -3.19 -15.33
CA LEU A 255 4.30 -3.46 -13.94
C LEU A 255 2.87 -3.98 -13.85
N ARG A 256 2.70 -5.20 -13.34
CA ARG A 256 1.38 -5.85 -13.24
C ARG A 256 0.91 -6.04 -11.82
N ARG A 257 1.81 -6.34 -10.89
CA ARG A 257 1.43 -6.64 -9.51
C ARG A 257 2.47 -6.21 -8.50
N LEU A 258 2.01 -6.07 -7.27
CA LEU A 258 2.85 -5.90 -6.09
C LEU A 258 2.85 -7.19 -5.27
N SER A 259 4.03 -7.67 -4.92
CA SER A 259 4.24 -8.81 -4.01
C SER A 259 4.60 -8.27 -2.63
N LEU A 260 3.82 -8.59 -1.61
CA LEU A 260 4.03 -8.16 -0.24
C LEU A 260 4.54 -9.33 0.57
N VAL A 261 5.60 -9.09 1.35
CA VAL A 261 6.11 -10.04 2.34
C VAL A 261 6.07 -9.38 3.70
N LEU A 262 5.30 -9.96 4.62
CA LEU A 262 5.17 -9.50 5.98
C LEU A 262 5.67 -10.58 6.93
N GLY A 263 6.39 -10.21 7.98
CA GLY A 263 6.86 -11.10 9.03
C GLY A 263 6.53 -10.56 10.40
N THR A 264 6.21 -11.45 11.35
CA THR A 264 6.02 -11.09 12.75
C THR A 264 6.52 -12.22 13.64
N GLU A 265 7.07 -11.83 14.79
CA GLU A 265 7.55 -12.74 15.80
C GLU A 265 6.60 -12.70 16.99
N THR A 266 6.21 -13.87 17.50
CA THR A 266 5.37 -13.98 18.69
C THR A 266 6.09 -14.84 19.73
N PRO A 267 6.22 -14.37 20.98
CA PRO A 267 6.79 -15.19 22.04
C PRO A 267 5.83 -16.35 22.37
N SER A 268 6.35 -17.56 22.43
CA SER A 268 5.67 -18.73 22.97
C SER A 268 6.65 -19.50 23.85
N ARG A 269 6.30 -19.65 25.13
CA ARG A 269 7.05 -20.47 26.10
C ARG A 269 8.56 -20.21 26.16
N GLY A 270 8.97 -18.93 26.14
CA GLY A 270 10.38 -18.54 26.18
C GLY A 270 11.16 -18.75 24.88
N ARG A 271 10.47 -19.12 23.80
CA ARG A 271 10.99 -19.17 22.42
C ARG A 271 10.21 -18.18 21.56
N THR A 272 10.82 -17.75 20.47
CA THR A 272 10.17 -16.87 19.50
C THR A 272 9.69 -17.69 18.31
N VAL A 273 8.41 -17.58 17.96
CA VAL A 273 7.84 -18.18 16.76
C VAL A 273 7.74 -17.11 15.68
N ASP A 274 8.49 -17.28 14.59
CA ASP A 274 8.42 -16.40 13.42
C ASP A 274 7.34 -16.90 12.43
N ARG A 275 6.59 -15.96 11.87
CA ARG A 275 5.61 -16.20 10.83
C ARG A 275 5.75 -15.18 9.73
N VAL A 276 5.89 -15.70 8.51
CA VAL A 276 5.91 -14.92 7.29
C VAL A 276 4.62 -15.15 6.50
N TYR A 277 4.05 -14.09 5.97
CA TYR A 277 2.91 -14.11 5.08
C TYR A 277 3.27 -13.36 3.79
N THR A 278 3.03 -14.03 2.66
CA THR A 278 3.25 -13.45 1.33
C THR A 278 1.92 -13.30 0.62
N SER A 279 1.70 -12.14 0.00
CA SER A 279 0.52 -11.86 -0.81
C SER A 279 0.91 -11.21 -2.12
N GLN A 280 0.06 -11.33 -3.13
CA GLN A 280 0.18 -10.61 -4.39
C GLN A 280 -1.08 -9.80 -4.65
N VAL A 281 -0.90 -8.59 -5.18
CA VAL A 281 -1.99 -7.68 -5.53
C VAL A 281 -1.80 -7.23 -6.95
N GLU A 282 -2.74 -7.60 -7.83
CA GLU A 282 -2.77 -7.12 -9.20
C GLU A 282 -3.11 -5.62 -9.23
N LEU A 283 -2.34 -4.86 -10.01
CA LEU A 283 -2.64 -3.47 -10.29
C LEU A 283 -3.73 -3.41 -11.36
N SER A 284 -4.83 -2.75 -11.04
CA SER A 284 -5.94 -2.59 -11.96
C SER A 284 -5.52 -1.67 -13.13
N SER A 285 -5.75 -2.13 -14.36
CA SER A 285 -5.63 -1.27 -15.54
C SER A 285 -6.98 -0.64 -15.83
N ASN A 286 -7.04 0.70 -15.86
CA ASN A 286 -8.24 1.40 -16.34
C ASN A 286 -8.23 1.40 -17.89
N THR A 287 -9.34 0.99 -18.50
CA THR A 287 -9.49 0.95 -19.96
C THR A 287 -9.80 2.31 -20.58
N GLN A 288 -10.29 3.28 -19.79
CA GLN A 288 -10.71 4.59 -20.26
C GLN A 288 -9.56 5.62 -20.23
N TYR A 289 -8.65 5.54 -19.26
CA TYR A 289 -7.47 6.40 -19.20
C TYR A 289 -6.24 5.61 -18.77
N GLN A 290 -5.15 5.79 -19.53
CA GLN A 290 -3.88 5.12 -19.25
C GLN A 290 -2.89 6.13 -18.68
N VAL A 291 -2.71 6.14 -17.36
CA VAL A 291 -1.57 6.81 -16.74
C VAL A 291 -0.37 5.87 -16.88
N ARG A 292 0.55 6.22 -17.78
CA ARG A 292 1.77 5.45 -18.04
C ARG A 292 2.86 5.77 -17.04
N ARG A 293 2.91 6.99 -16.52
CA ARG A 293 3.87 7.38 -15.48
C ARG A 293 3.36 8.58 -14.72
N ILE A 294 3.67 8.62 -13.43
CA ILE A 294 3.49 9.82 -12.60
C ILE A 294 4.87 10.44 -12.41
N LEU A 295 5.06 11.63 -12.97
CA LEU A 295 6.27 12.41 -12.82
C LEU A 295 6.20 13.25 -11.54
N PRO A 296 7.33 13.45 -10.84
CA PRO A 296 7.37 14.43 -9.77
C PRO A 296 7.15 15.84 -10.32
N CYS A 297 6.57 16.72 -9.50
CA CYS A 297 6.58 18.15 -9.79
C CYS A 297 7.95 18.78 -9.46
N ARG A 298 8.15 20.04 -9.83
CA ARG A 298 9.42 20.77 -9.64
C ARG A 298 9.25 22.13 -9.01
#